data_AF-A0A940QCU0-F1
#
_entry.id   AF-A0A940QCU0-F1
#
_cell.length_a   1.000
_cell.length_b   1.000
_cell.length_c   1.000
_cell.angle_alpha   90.00
_cell.angle_beta   90.00
_cell.angle_gamma   90.00
#
_symmetry.space_group_name_H-M   'P 1'
#
loop_
_entity.id
_entity.type
_entity.pdbx_description
1 polymer ?
#
loop_
_entity_poly.entity_id
_entity_poly.type
_entity_poly.pdbx_seq_one_letter_code
_entity_poly.pdbx_strand_id
1 'polypeptide(L)'
;MSDNKLTLDKVVELSAKGNDLSWSDFEQYQSTETGSGLYILIYEIDDTFDLWIGGGALDESPMYIRLVSKKNKDNCIDIRTEDVKEFIESSKE
;
A
#
# COMPACT_ATOMS: atom_id res chain seq x y z
N MET A 1 -0.38 23.61 1.50
CA MET A 1 -1.10 22.35 1.26
C MET A 1 0.00 21.34 1.07
N SER A 2 0.22 20.46 2.04
CA SER A 2 1.31 19.48 1.94
C SER A 2 0.75 18.27 1.21
N ASP A 3 1.04 18.13 -0.07
CA ASP A 3 0.73 16.95 -0.87
C ASP A 3 1.59 15.77 -0.37
N ASN A 4 1.20 15.16 0.76
CA ASN A 4 1.83 13.95 1.28
C ASN A 4 1.36 12.74 0.45
N LYS A 5 1.77 12.70 -0.81
CA LYS A 5 1.55 11.53 -1.66
C LYS A 5 2.52 10.42 -1.23
N LEU A 6 2.01 9.20 -1.10
CA LEU A 6 2.86 8.04 -0.87
C LEU A 6 3.72 7.80 -2.13
N THR A 7 4.99 7.46 -1.96
CA THR A 7 5.91 7.18 -3.08
C THR A 7 6.43 5.75 -3.00
N LEU A 8 6.85 5.18 -4.13
CA LEU A 8 7.43 3.83 -4.17
C LEU A 8 8.63 3.67 -3.23
N ASP A 9 9.50 4.67 -3.16
CA ASP A 9 10.64 4.71 -2.24
C ASP A 9 10.18 4.55 -0.79
N LYS A 10 9.11 5.26 -0.41
CA LYS A 10 8.53 5.16 0.92
C LYS A 10 7.91 3.80 1.18
N VAL A 11 7.23 3.20 0.20
CA VAL A 11 6.68 1.85 0.33
C VAL A 11 7.79 0.83 0.55
N VAL A 12 8.92 0.96 -0.14
CA VAL A 12 10.10 0.11 0.06
C VAL A 12 10.68 0.32 1.47
N GLU A 13 10.80 1.56 1.95
CA GLU A 13 11.25 1.84 3.32
C GLU A 13 10.30 1.22 4.36
N LEU A 14 8.99 1.36 4.16
CA LEU A 14 7.96 0.81 5.02
C LEU A 14 7.95 -0.72 5.00
N SER A 15 8.14 -1.36 3.83
CA SER A 15 8.21 -2.82 3.71
C SER A 15 9.30 -3.44 4.57
N ALA A 16 10.36 -2.70 4.88
CA ALA A 16 11.43 -3.17 5.77
C ALA A 16 10.93 -3.45 7.21
N LYS A 17 9.82 -2.82 7.62
CA LYS A 17 9.14 -3.11 8.89
C LYS A 17 8.37 -4.44 8.88
N GLY A 18 8.01 -4.95 7.70
CA GLY A 18 7.28 -6.20 7.56
C GLY A 18 5.95 -6.17 8.30
N ASN A 19 5.75 -7.14 9.22
CA ASN A 19 4.52 -7.29 9.99
C ASN A 19 4.31 -6.23 11.09
N ASP A 20 5.28 -5.33 11.32
CA ASP A 20 5.12 -4.21 12.26
C ASP A 20 4.30 -3.05 11.64
N LEU A 21 4.10 -3.06 10.31
CA LEU A 21 3.33 -2.03 9.61
C LEU A 21 1.87 -1.97 10.06
N SER A 22 1.41 -0.75 10.35
CA SER A 22 0.06 -0.46 10.80
C SER A 22 -0.53 0.75 10.09
N TRP A 23 -1.84 0.99 10.26
CA TRP A 23 -2.55 2.12 9.64
C TRP A 23 -1.89 3.47 9.90
N SER A 24 -1.36 3.69 11.11
CA SER A 24 -0.72 4.94 11.52
C SER A 24 0.53 5.28 10.69
N ASP A 25 1.25 4.29 10.16
CA ASP A 25 2.39 4.55 9.27
C ASP A 25 1.92 5.26 7.99
N PHE A 26 0.68 4.98 7.57
CA PHE A 26 0.11 5.46 6.32
C PHE A 26 -0.88 6.62 6.49
N GLU A 27 -1.37 6.89 7.69
CA GLU A 27 -2.34 7.97 8.01
C GLU A 27 -1.87 9.35 7.52
N GLN A 28 -0.56 9.60 7.51
CA GLN A 28 0.02 10.86 7.04
C GLN A 28 -0.12 11.08 5.53
N TYR A 29 -0.39 10.03 4.75
CA TYR A 29 -0.47 10.08 3.30
C TYR A 29 -1.91 10.19 2.81
N GLN A 30 -2.08 10.74 1.61
CA GLN A 30 -3.39 10.85 0.99
C GLN A 30 -3.90 9.48 0.51
N SER A 31 -5.05 9.06 1.04
CA SER A 31 -5.77 7.85 0.62
C SER A 31 -7.23 8.12 0.29
N THR A 32 -7.80 7.23 -0.52
CA THR A 32 -9.23 7.13 -0.79
C THR A 32 -9.81 5.92 -0.08
N GLU A 33 -10.83 6.14 0.74
CA GLU A 33 -11.58 5.07 1.39
C GLU A 33 -12.67 4.52 0.45
N THR A 34 -12.69 3.21 0.23
CA THR A 34 -13.63 2.56 -0.72
C THR A 34 -14.30 1.29 -0.15
N GLY A 35 -14.44 1.24 1.18
CA GLY A 35 -14.99 0.08 1.89
C GLY A 35 -16.52 0.07 1.99
N SER A 36 -17.15 -1.09 1.77
CA SER A 36 -18.56 -1.35 2.13
C SER A 36 -18.62 -2.44 3.20
N GLY A 37 -18.14 -2.11 4.40
CA GLY A 37 -18.15 -2.97 5.59
C GLY A 37 -16.76 -3.38 6.10
N LEU A 38 -15.76 -3.40 5.23
CA LEU A 38 -14.34 -3.45 5.60
C LEU A 38 -13.72 -2.08 5.40
N TYR A 39 -12.74 -1.73 6.23
CA TYR A 39 -11.97 -0.51 6.06
C TYR A 39 -10.92 -0.75 4.98
N ILE A 40 -11.06 -0.09 3.82
CA ILE A 40 -10.15 -0.23 2.68
C ILE A 40 -9.67 1.15 2.26
N LEU A 41 -8.38 1.40 2.42
CA LEU A 41 -7.70 2.61 1.98
C LEU A 41 -6.85 2.31 0.76
N ILE A 42 -7.09 3.08 -0.30
CA ILE A 42 -6.30 3.07 -1.53
C ILE A 42 -5.42 4.31 -1.54
N TYR A 43 -4.11 4.10 -1.47
CA TYR A 43 -3.12 5.15 -1.62
C TYR A 43 -2.62 5.15 -3.05
N GLU A 44 -2.94 6.20 -3.78
CA GLU A 44 -2.37 6.39 -5.09
C GLU A 44 -0.90 6.79 -4.95
N ILE A 45 0.00 5.96 -5.48
CA ILE A 45 1.43 6.25 -5.49
C ILE A 45 1.77 7.05 -6.74
N ASP A 46 1.53 6.44 -7.89
CA ASP A 46 1.86 6.98 -9.21
C ASP A 46 0.86 6.45 -10.25
N ASP A 47 1.08 6.75 -11.53
CA ASP A 47 0.28 6.20 -12.64
C ASP A 47 0.45 4.68 -12.84
N THR A 48 1.42 4.06 -12.17
CA THR A 48 1.74 2.63 -12.33
C THR A 48 1.26 1.76 -11.17
N PHE A 49 1.20 2.30 -9.96
CA PHE A 49 0.92 1.51 -8.75
C PHE A 49 -0.02 2.22 -7.77
N ASP A 50 -0.79 1.41 -7.08
CA ASP A 50 -1.60 1.79 -5.92
C ASP A 50 -1.25 0.89 -4.74
N LEU A 51 -1.25 1.43 -3.53
CA LEU A 51 -1.18 0.64 -2.31
C LEU A 51 -2.58 0.46 -1.73
N TRP A 52 -2.96 -0.80 -1.51
CA TRP A 52 -4.27 -1.18 -0.99
C TRP A 52 -4.08 -1.74 0.41
N ILE A 53 -4.63 -1.03 1.38
CA ILE A 53 -4.61 -1.43 2.79
C ILE A 53 -6.04 -1.76 3.19
N GLY A 54 -6.25 -2.99 3.64
CA GLY A 54 -7.58 -3.44 4.02
C GLY A 54 -7.60 -4.19 5.33
N GLY A 55 -8.64 -3.96 6.14
CA GLY A 55 -8.86 -4.70 7.37
C GLY A 55 -10.24 -4.47 7.99
N GLY A 56 -10.48 -5.12 9.13
CA GLY A 56 -11.76 -5.05 9.84
C GLY A 56 -11.94 -3.73 10.59
N ALA A 57 -10.94 -3.34 11.38
CA ALA A 57 -10.94 -2.12 12.19
C ALA A 57 -9.60 -1.39 12.11
N LEU A 58 -9.64 -0.07 12.29
CA LEU A 58 -8.45 0.79 12.39
C LEU A 58 -7.64 0.54 13.67
N ASP A 59 -8.27 0.01 14.72
CA ASP A 59 -7.64 -0.34 16.00
C ASP A 59 -6.83 -1.65 15.90
N GLU A 60 -7.11 -2.47 14.88
CA GLU A 60 -6.41 -3.73 14.62
C GLU A 60 -5.43 -3.58 13.47
N SER A 61 -4.40 -4.44 13.46
CA SER A 61 -3.46 -4.50 12.34
C SER A 61 -4.20 -4.76 11.02
N PRO A 62 -3.81 -4.11 9.92
CA PRO A 62 -4.43 -4.33 8.62
C PRO A 62 -4.31 -5.81 8.23
N MET A 63 -5.38 -6.37 7.68
CA MET A 63 -5.40 -7.76 7.26
C MET A 63 -4.46 -7.97 6.08
N TYR A 64 -4.39 -7.00 5.17
CA TYR A 64 -3.47 -6.99 4.04
C TYR A 64 -2.92 -5.59 3.73
N ILE A 65 -1.68 -5.55 3.26
CA ILE A 65 -1.05 -4.33 2.74
C ILE A 65 -0.43 -4.69 1.40
N ARG A 66 -1.18 -4.45 0.31
CA ARG A 66 -0.81 -4.93 -1.01
C ARG A 66 -0.43 -3.82 -1.95
N LEU A 67 0.72 -3.94 -2.59
CA LEU A 67 1.10 -3.09 -3.71
C LEU A 67 0.51 -3.69 -4.98
N VAL A 68 -0.41 -2.96 -5.61
CA VAL A 68 -1.18 -3.39 -6.77
C VAL A 68 -0.73 -2.60 -8.00
N SER A 69 -0.50 -3.29 -9.11
CA SER A 69 -0.24 -2.61 -10.38
C SER A 69 -1.54 -2.03 -10.97
N LYS A 70 -1.53 -0.75 -11.32
CA LYS A 70 -2.64 -0.11 -12.04
C LYS A 70 -2.87 -0.72 -13.42
N LYS A 71 -1.80 -1.18 -14.07
CA LYS A 71 -1.84 -1.82 -15.39
C LYS A 71 -2.47 -3.21 -15.32
N ASN A 72 -2.20 -3.96 -14.25
CA ASN A 72 -2.79 -5.28 -14.02
C ASN A 72 -3.15 -5.45 -12.53
N LYS A 73 -4.43 -5.27 -12.20
CA LYS A 73 -4.91 -5.36 -10.81
C LYS A 73 -4.79 -6.75 -10.19
N ASP A 74 -4.63 -7.79 -11.01
CA ASP A 74 -4.35 -9.15 -10.53
C ASP A 74 -2.90 -9.29 -10.04
N ASN A 75 -2.00 -8.47 -10.58
CA ASN A 75 -0.60 -8.45 -10.19
C ASN A 75 -0.44 -7.56 -8.94
N CYS A 76 -0.41 -8.20 -7.78
CA CYS A 76 -0.21 -7.54 -6.50
C CYS A 76 0.60 -8.42 -5.54
N ILE A 77 1.36 -7.78 -4.66
CA ILE A 77 2.18 -8.43 -3.64
C ILE A 77 1.89 -7.85 -2.27
N ASP A 78 2.03 -8.63 -1.19
CA ASP A 78 1.93 -8.12 0.17
C ASP A 78 3.28 -7.58 0.64
N ILE A 79 3.37 -6.27 0.87
CA ILE A 79 4.65 -5.59 1.15
C ILE A 79 5.26 -6.00 2.49
N ARG A 80 4.52 -6.72 3.34
CA ARG A 80 5.00 -7.13 4.66
C ARG A 80 5.82 -8.41 4.60
N THR A 81 5.58 -9.22 3.57
CA THR A 81 6.16 -10.56 3.45
C THR A 81 6.90 -10.79 2.14
N GLU A 82 6.57 -10.02 1.10
CA GLU A 82 7.11 -10.17 -0.25
C GLU A 82 8.13 -9.08 -0.59
N ASP A 83 8.90 -9.29 -1.65
CA ASP A 83 9.96 -8.37 -2.06
C ASP A 83 9.45 -7.24 -2.95
N VAL A 84 9.27 -6.07 -2.34
CA VAL A 84 8.70 -4.89 -3.01
C VAL A 84 9.60 -4.36 -4.11
N LYS A 85 10.93 -4.37 -3.90
CA LYS A 85 11.86 -3.87 -4.91
C LYS A 85 11.79 -4.70 -6.17
N GLU A 86 11.87 -6.02 -6.04
CA GLU A 86 11.83 -6.92 -7.18
C GLU A 86 10.54 -6.75 -8.00
N PHE A 87 9.39 -6.61 -7.32
CA PHE A 87 8.10 -6.38 -7.99
C PHE A 87 8.03 -5.05 -8.75
N ILE A 88 8.57 -3.97 -8.16
CA ILE A 88 8.63 -2.66 -8.81
C ILE A 88 9.53 -2.73 -10.05
N GLU A 89 10.69 -3.38 -9.95
CA GLU A 89 11.62 -3.52 -11.07
C GLU A 89 11.03 -4.35 -12.20
N SER A 90 10.39 -5.48 -11.89
CA SER A 90 9.70 -6.34 -12.85
C SER A 90 8.58 -5.61 -13.62
N SER A 91 7.91 -4.67 -12.97
CA SER A 91 6.82 -3.90 -13.61
C SER A 91 7.30 -2.71 -14.45
N LYS A 92 8.60 -2.37 -14.41
CA LYS A 92 9.19 -1.30 -15.24
C LYS A 92 9.62 -1.77 -16.63
N GLU A 93 9.54 -3.08 -16.90
CA GLU A 93 9.95 -3.72 -18.16
C GLU A 93 8.91 -3.58 -19.30
#